data_AF-A0A520S556-F1
#
_entry.id   AF-A0A520S556-F1
#
_cell.length_a   1.000
_cell.length_b   1.000
_cell.length_c   1.000
_cell.angle_alpha   90.00
_cell.angle_beta   90.00
_cell.angle_gamma   90.00
#
_symmetry.space_group_name_H-M   'P 1'
#
loop_
_entity.id
_entity.type
_entity.pdbx_description
1 polymer ?
#
loop_
_entity_poly.entity_id
_entity_poly.type
_entity_poly.pdbx_seq_one_letter_code
_entity_poly.pdbx_strand_id
1 'polypeptide(L)'
;MNSAEEEQELTLIDHLIELRDRILKSVVAVVLLFLALFAFSNDIYTYVATPLLDALPEGTSMIAIDPTSPFFAPFKLTFYVAFLIAAPYILYQLWSFIAPGLYQKEKAIAIPLFISSVLLFYGGVAFAR
;
A
#
# COMPACT_ATOMS: atom_id res chain seq x y z
N MET A 1 -31.11 31.68 6.50
CA MET A 1 -30.56 30.48 7.19
C MET A 1 -30.04 29.43 6.21
N ASN A 2 -30.43 29.41 4.93
CA ASN A 2 -29.91 28.46 3.92
C ASN A 2 -28.41 28.60 3.53
N SER A 3 -27.80 29.79 3.65
CA SER A 3 -26.47 30.02 3.05
C SER A 3 -25.32 29.29 3.74
N ALA A 4 -25.43 29.03 5.05
CA ALA A 4 -24.38 28.34 5.81
C ALA A 4 -24.45 26.80 5.65
N GLU A 5 -25.64 26.26 5.39
CA GLU A 5 -25.85 24.83 5.14
C GLU A 5 -25.36 24.45 3.73
N GLU A 6 -25.62 25.28 2.72
CA GLU A 6 -25.11 25.09 1.35
C GLU A 6 -23.56 25.17 1.29
N GLU A 7 -22.92 26.09 2.01
CA GLU A 7 -21.45 26.18 2.06
C GLU A 7 -20.80 24.97 2.75
N GLN A 8 -21.41 24.44 3.81
CA GLN A 8 -20.91 23.23 4.49
C GLN A 8 -21.08 21.97 3.62
N GLU A 9 -22.22 21.83 2.92
CA GLU A 9 -22.43 20.70 2.00
C GLU A 9 -21.42 20.70 0.85
N LEU A 10 -21.15 21.86 0.24
CA LEU A 10 -20.12 21.99 -0.80
C LEU A 10 -18.74 21.56 -0.28
N THR A 11 -18.39 21.94 0.95
CA THR A 11 -17.10 21.59 1.57
C THR A 11 -16.96 20.08 1.82
N LEU A 12 -18.03 19.40 2.26
CA LEU A 12 -18.01 17.95 2.45
C LEU A 12 -17.93 17.18 1.13
N ILE A 13 -18.67 17.63 0.12
CA ILE A 13 -18.63 17.04 -1.23
C ILE A 13 -17.23 17.19 -1.82
N ASP A 14 -16.61 18.36 -1.69
CA ASP A 14 -15.25 18.62 -2.16
C ASP A 14 -14.20 17.73 -1.47
N HIS A 15 -14.32 17.53 -0.16
CA HIS A 15 -13.43 16.65 0.58
C HIS A 15 -13.60 15.16 0.16
N LEU A 16 -14.81 14.70 -0.11
CA LEU A 16 -15.05 13.36 -0.64
C LEU A 16 -14.49 13.18 -2.07
N ILE A 17 -14.58 14.21 -2.90
CA ILE A 17 -13.99 14.22 -4.24
C ILE A 17 -12.47 14.13 -4.16
N GLU A 18 -11.88 14.85 -3.20
CA GLU A 18 -10.45 14.78 -2.91
C GLU A 18 -10.04 13.36 -2.50
N LEU A 19 -10.76 12.73 -1.57
CA LEU A 19 -10.50 11.34 -1.15
C LEU A 19 -10.51 10.37 -2.35
N ARG A 20 -11.51 10.48 -3.22
CA ARG A 20 -11.64 9.64 -4.41
C ARG A 20 -10.43 9.80 -5.33
N ASP A 21 -10.05 11.03 -5.65
CA ASP A 21 -8.91 11.32 -6.54
C ASP A 21 -7.60 10.81 -5.94
N ARG A 22 -7.45 10.93 -4.62
CA ARG A 22 -6.34 10.39 -3.85
C ARG A 22 -6.26 8.87 -3.90
N ILE A 23 -7.37 8.18 -3.69
CA ILE A 23 -7.44 6.72 -3.80
C ILE A 23 -7.09 6.28 -5.22
N LEU A 24 -7.64 6.93 -6.25
CA LEU A 24 -7.36 6.61 -7.65
C LEU A 24 -5.87 6.74 -7.97
N LYS A 25 -5.22 7.83 -7.54
CA LYS A 25 -3.77 8.02 -7.73
C LYS A 25 -2.95 6.93 -7.04
N SER A 26 -3.30 6.56 -5.81
CA SER A 26 -2.66 5.46 -5.08
C SER A 26 -2.82 4.11 -5.79
N VAL A 27 -4.03 3.81 -6.28
CA VAL A 27 -4.31 2.59 -7.05
C VAL A 27 -3.50 2.57 -8.35
N VAL A 28 -3.47 3.68 -9.09
CA VAL A 28 -2.68 3.79 -10.32
C VAL A 28 -1.20 3.58 -10.05
N ALA A 29 -0.65 4.15 -8.98
CA ALA A 29 0.75 3.95 -8.61
C ALA A 29 1.06 2.47 -8.32
N VAL A 30 0.21 1.77 -7.56
CA VAL A 30 0.35 0.33 -7.30
C VAL A 30 0.26 -0.48 -8.59
N VAL A 31 -0.71 -0.17 -9.46
CA VAL A 31 -0.89 -0.88 -10.74
C VAL A 31 0.32 -0.67 -11.66
N LEU A 32 0.84 0.55 -11.76
CA LEU A 32 2.04 0.83 -12.58
C LEU A 32 3.26 0.06 -12.06
N LEU A 33 3.49 0.05 -10.74
CA LEU A 33 4.56 -0.72 -10.14
C LEU A 33 4.37 -2.23 -10.33
N PHE A 34 3.14 -2.72 -10.17
CA PHE A 34 2.81 -4.11 -10.40
C PHE A 34 3.09 -4.52 -11.85
N LEU A 35 2.65 -3.73 -12.83
CA LEU A 35 2.91 -4.00 -14.25
C LEU A 35 4.41 -3.97 -14.58
N ALA A 36 5.18 -3.07 -13.95
CA ALA A 36 6.63 -3.03 -14.10
C ALA A 36 7.33 -4.28 -13.52
N LEU A 37 6.83 -4.81 -12.40
CA LEU A 37 7.36 -6.00 -11.75
C LEU A 37 6.76 -7.31 -12.29
N PHE A 38 5.69 -7.25 -13.08
CA PHE A 38 4.94 -8.40 -13.56
C PHE A 38 5.81 -9.41 -14.31
N ALA A 39 6.73 -8.92 -15.15
CA ALA A 39 7.65 -9.74 -15.91
C ALA A 39 8.63 -10.54 -15.03
N PHE A 40 8.90 -10.05 -13.81
CA PHE A 40 9.82 -10.65 -12.84
C PHE A 40 9.09 -11.43 -11.73
N SER A 41 7.79 -11.68 -11.91
CA SER A 41 6.94 -12.28 -10.88
C SER A 41 7.39 -13.67 -10.42
N ASN A 42 7.88 -14.50 -11.36
CA ASN A 42 8.44 -15.81 -11.03
C ASN A 42 9.75 -15.70 -10.24
N ASP A 43 10.63 -14.77 -10.61
CA ASP A 43 11.91 -14.57 -9.92
C ASP A 43 11.69 -14.08 -8.47
N ILE A 44 10.76 -13.14 -8.28
CA ILE A 44 10.33 -12.66 -6.96
C ILE A 44 9.77 -13.83 -6.13
N TYR A 45 8.95 -14.68 -6.74
CA TYR A 45 8.39 -15.84 -6.07
C TYR A 45 9.45 -16.84 -5.63
N THR A 46 10.37 -17.22 -6.52
CA THR A 46 11.46 -18.13 -6.18
C THR A 46 12.37 -17.54 -5.10
N TYR A 47 12.67 -16.24 -5.16
CA TYR A 47 13.50 -15.58 -4.15
C TYR A 47 12.87 -15.66 -2.74
N VAL A 48 11.56 -15.44 -2.63
CA VAL A 48 10.85 -15.51 -1.34
C VAL A 48 10.56 -16.97 -0.93
N ALA A 49 10.33 -17.87 -1.88
CA ALA A 49 10.00 -19.26 -1.59
C ALA A 49 11.21 -20.12 -1.19
N THR A 50 12.42 -19.82 -1.71
CA THR A 50 13.66 -20.55 -1.39
C THR A 50 13.91 -20.67 0.13
N PRO A 51 13.95 -19.58 0.92
CA PRO A 51 14.19 -19.69 2.36
C PRO A 51 13.06 -20.41 3.11
N LEU A 52 11.83 -20.40 2.57
CA LEU A 52 10.73 -21.18 3.14
C LEU A 52 10.97 -22.67 2.91
N LEU A 53 11.38 -23.06 1.70
CA LEU A 53 11.72 -24.44 1.37
C LEU A 53 12.89 -24.98 2.19
N ASP A 54 13.91 -24.16 2.45
CA ASP A 54 15.06 -24.54 3.28
C ASP A 54 14.70 -24.72 4.77
N ALA A 55 13.61 -24.09 5.22
CA ALA A 55 13.07 -24.23 6.57
C ALA A 55 12.08 -25.41 6.71
N LEU A 56 11.72 -26.10 5.61
CA LEU A 56 10.87 -27.28 5.66
C LEU A 56 11.65 -28.51 6.16
N PRO A 57 11.03 -29.41 6.94
CA PRO A 57 11.64 -30.68 7.34
C PRO A 57 12.01 -31.52 6.11
N GLU A 58 13.18 -32.16 6.13
CA GLU A 58 13.63 -33.05 5.04
C GLU A 58 12.53 -34.07 4.69
N GLY A 59 12.08 -34.04 3.43
CA GLY A 59 11.01 -34.92 2.92
C GLY A 59 9.64 -34.27 2.75
N THR A 60 9.47 -32.99 3.09
CA THR A 60 8.21 -32.26 2.84
C THR A 60 8.35 -31.41 1.57
N SER A 61 7.52 -31.66 0.56
CA SER A 61 7.45 -30.84 -0.65
C SER A 61 6.34 -29.79 -0.52
N MET A 62 6.50 -28.64 -1.18
CA MET A 62 5.45 -27.64 -1.25
C MET A 62 4.29 -28.18 -2.10
N ILE A 63 3.19 -28.55 -1.47
CA ILE A 63 2.01 -29.11 -2.14
C ILE A 63 1.09 -27.96 -2.54
N ALA A 64 0.83 -27.81 -3.85
CA ALA A 64 -0.22 -26.95 -4.34
C ALA A 64 -1.58 -27.57 -4.02
N ILE A 65 -2.27 -27.03 -3.02
CA ILE A 65 -3.60 -27.47 -2.58
C ILE A 65 -4.65 -27.16 -3.67
N ASP A 66 -4.45 -26.08 -4.41
CA ASP A 66 -5.31 -25.67 -5.53
C ASP A 66 -4.55 -25.74 -6.88
N PRO A 67 -5.21 -26.20 -7.96
CA PRO A 67 -4.58 -26.32 -9.29
C PRO A 67 -4.18 -24.96 -9.89
N THR A 68 -4.77 -23.87 -9.39
CA THR A 68 -4.48 -22.51 -9.84
C THR A 68 -3.36 -21.84 -9.03
N SER A 69 -2.95 -22.43 -7.90
CA SER A 69 -1.91 -21.87 -7.03
C SER A 69 -0.57 -21.63 -7.73
N PRO A 70 -0.03 -22.55 -8.56
CA PRO A 70 1.25 -22.32 -9.23
C PRO A 70 1.23 -21.10 -10.17
N PHE A 71 0.06 -20.78 -10.73
CA PHE A 71 -0.11 -19.64 -11.62
C PHE A 71 -0.37 -18.35 -10.85
N PHE A 72 -1.28 -18.34 -9.88
CA PHE A 72 -1.65 -17.11 -9.17
C PHE A 72 -0.73 -16.73 -8.02
N ALA A 73 0.00 -17.67 -7.41
CA ALA A 73 0.85 -17.36 -6.26
C ALA A 73 1.98 -16.35 -6.59
N PRO A 74 2.71 -16.48 -7.71
CA PRO A 74 3.71 -15.48 -8.11
C PRO A 74 3.09 -14.09 -8.33
N PHE A 75 1.92 -14.02 -8.97
CA PHE A 75 1.23 -12.75 -9.21
C PHE A 75 0.73 -12.09 -7.92
N LYS A 76 0.13 -12.87 -7.01
CA LYS A 76 -0.31 -12.36 -5.70
C LYS A 76 0.87 -11.80 -4.90
N LEU A 77 1.98 -12.53 -4.86
CA LEU A 77 3.18 -12.07 -4.17
C LEU A 77 3.74 -10.78 -4.80
N THR A 78 3.85 -10.75 -6.12
CA THR A 78 4.32 -9.57 -6.85
C THR A 78 3.43 -8.35 -6.59
N PHE A 79 2.12 -8.55 -6.48
CA PHE A 79 1.19 -7.49 -6.09
C PHE A 79 1.47 -6.96 -4.68
N TYR A 80 1.72 -7.84 -3.71
CA TYR A 80 2.10 -7.39 -2.36
C TYR A 80 3.44 -6.65 -2.34
N VAL A 81 4.43 -7.10 -3.11
CA VAL A 81 5.72 -6.40 -3.25
C VAL A 81 5.54 -5.03 -3.91
N ALA A 82 4.74 -4.95 -4.97
CA ALA A 82 4.42 -3.67 -5.61
C ALA A 82 3.72 -2.70 -4.64
N PHE A 83 2.78 -3.21 -3.83
CA PHE A 83 2.13 -2.42 -2.78
C PHE A 83 3.12 -1.93 -1.73
N LEU A 84 4.06 -2.78 -1.31
CA LEU A 84 5.11 -2.43 -0.35
C LEU A 84 6.01 -1.30 -0.87
N ILE A 85 6.37 -1.35 -2.16
CA ILE A 85 7.16 -0.31 -2.82
C ILE A 85 6.33 0.98 -2.99
N ALA A 86 5.03 0.85 -3.26
CA ALA A 86 4.11 1.98 -3.38
C ALA A 86 3.78 2.64 -2.03
N ALA A 87 4.04 1.98 -0.91
CA ALA A 87 3.64 2.42 0.42
C ALA A 87 4.01 3.87 0.78
N PRO A 88 5.21 4.40 0.47
CA PRO A 88 5.55 5.80 0.74
C PRO A 88 4.63 6.78 0.00
N TYR A 89 4.27 6.46 -1.25
CA TYR A 89 3.37 7.26 -2.05
C TYR A 89 1.93 7.19 -1.52
N ILE A 90 1.46 5.99 -1.14
CA ILE A 90 0.14 5.79 -0.53
C ILE A 90 0.04 6.57 0.78
N LEU A 91 1.06 6.46 1.64
CA LEU A 91 1.12 7.17 2.91
C LEU A 91 1.16 8.69 2.70
N TYR A 92 1.90 9.17 1.69
CA TYR A 92 1.92 10.59 1.33
C TYR A 92 0.52 11.07 0.93
N GLN A 93 -0.17 10.28 0.08
CA GLN A 93 -1.50 10.63 -0.40
C GLN A 93 -2.54 10.63 0.73
N LEU A 94 -2.41 9.69 1.68
CA LEU A 94 -3.23 9.61 2.89
C LEU A 94 -2.98 10.82 3.82
N TRP A 95 -1.72 11.16 4.08
CA TRP A 95 -1.37 12.31 4.91
C TRP A 95 -1.81 13.63 4.30
N SER A 96 -1.69 13.76 2.98
CA SER A 96 -2.14 14.96 2.28
C SER A 96 -3.66 15.10 2.24
N PHE A 97 -4.44 14.02 2.45
CA PHE A 97 -5.89 14.09 2.68
C PHE A 97 -6.23 14.59 4.08
N ILE A 98 -5.44 14.21 5.08
CA ILE A 98 -5.66 14.58 6.49
C ILE A 98 -5.19 16.02 6.77
N ALA A 99 -4.11 16.45 6.11
CA ALA A 99 -3.51 17.77 6.25
C ALA A 99 -4.46 18.98 6.10
N PRO A 100 -5.44 19.03 5.17
CA PRO A 100 -6.40 20.14 5.08
C PRO A 100 -7.34 20.23 6.29
N GLY A 101 -7.63 19.12 6.97
CA GLY A 101 -8.43 19.11 8.20
C GLY A 101 -7.65 19.53 9.46
N LEU A 102 -6.33 19.72 9.34
CA LEU A 102 -5.45 20.02 10.47
C LEU A 102 -5.21 21.54 10.57
N TYR A 103 -5.41 22.11 11.76
CA TYR A 103 -5.22 23.55 11.99
C TYR A 103 -3.80 24.00 11.55
N GLN A 104 -3.68 25.19 10.97
CA GLN A 104 -2.43 25.72 10.39
C GLN A 104 -1.22 25.67 11.34
N LYS A 105 -1.44 25.65 12.67
CA LYS A 105 -0.40 25.51 13.70
C LYS A 105 0.09 24.07 13.92
N GLU A 106 -0.70 23.07 13.53
CA GLU A 106 -0.42 21.63 13.73
C GLU A 106 0.18 20.96 12.49
N LYS A 107 0.24 21.64 11.34
CA LYS A 107 0.96 21.16 10.14
C LYS A 107 2.42 20.81 10.41
N ALA A 108 3.05 21.44 11.41
CA ALA A 108 4.41 21.12 11.84
C ALA A 108 4.52 19.72 12.47
N ILE A 109 3.44 19.18 13.04
CA ILE A 109 3.39 17.83 13.64
C ILE A 109 3.07 16.77 12.58
N ALA A 110 2.35 17.13 11.52
CA ALA A 110 2.03 16.21 10.42
C ALA A 110 3.28 15.66 9.72
N ILE A 111 4.32 16.50 9.56
CA ILE A 111 5.58 16.09 8.89
C ILE A 111 6.34 15.00 9.68
N PRO A 112 6.70 15.19 10.96
CA PRO A 112 7.38 14.16 11.72
C PRO A 112 6.51 12.90 11.86
N LEU A 113 5.20 13.04 11.97
CA LEU A 113 4.29 11.88 12.05
C LEU A 113 4.21 11.09 10.73
N PHE A 114 4.25 11.76 9.58
CA PHE A 114 4.41 11.10 8.27
C PHE A 114 5.73 10.32 8.19
N ILE A 115 6.85 10.95 8.57
CA ILE A 115 8.16 10.30 8.57
C ILE A 115 8.14 9.09 9.50
N SER A 116 7.59 9.23 10.71
CA SER A 116 7.41 8.12 11.65
C SER A 116 6.54 7.02 11.08
N SER A 117 5.47 7.35 10.34
CA SER A 117 4.59 6.35 9.70
C SER A 117 5.35 5.53 8.65
N VAL A 118 6.15 6.18 7.80
CA VAL A 118 6.98 5.51 6.80
C VAL A 118 8.03 4.63 7.47
N LEU A 119 8.72 5.15 8.50
CA LEU A 119 9.73 4.39 9.25
C LEU A 119 9.10 3.19 9.98
N LEU A 120 7.95 3.37 10.62
CA LEU A 120 7.21 2.30 11.30
C LEU A 120 6.69 1.24 10.31
N PHE A 121 6.26 1.65 9.12
CA PHE A 121 5.83 0.71 8.09
C PHE A 121 6.97 -0.22 7.68
N TYR A 122 8.12 0.34 7.28
CA TYR A 122 9.29 -0.47 6.92
C TYR A 122 9.87 -1.21 8.13
N GLY A 123 9.84 -0.61 9.32
CA GLY A 123 10.23 -1.26 10.57
C GLY A 123 9.36 -2.48 10.89
N GLY A 124 8.05 -2.38 10.71
CA GLY A 124 7.12 -3.51 10.86
C GLY A 124 7.37 -4.61 9.85
N VAL A 125 7.67 -4.25 8.60
CA VAL A 125 8.01 -5.20 7.53
C VAL A 125 9.32 -5.94 7.85
N ALA A 126 10.33 -5.23 8.37
CA ALA A 126 11.58 -5.84 8.80
C ALA A 126 11.41 -6.73 10.06
N PHE A 127 10.45 -6.41 10.93
CA PHE A 127 10.14 -7.21 12.11
C PHE A 127 9.36 -8.50 11.78
N ALA A 128 8.56 -8.51 10.72
CA ALA A 128 7.74 -9.65 10.31
C ALA A 128 8.53 -10.88 9.78
N ARG A 129 9.84 -10.95 10.06
CA ARG A 129 10.74 -12.06 9.75
C ARG A 129 10.60 -13.23 10.71
#